data_AF-A0A7C4Z396-F1
#
_entry.id   AF-A0A7C4Z396-F1
#
_cell.length_a   1.000
_cell.length_b   1.000
_cell.length_c   1.000
_cell.angle_alpha   90.00
_cell.angle_beta   90.00
_cell.angle_gamma   90.00
#
_symmetry.space_group_name_H-M   'P 1'
#
loop_
_entity.id
_entity.type
_entity.pdbx_description
1 polymer ?
#
loop_
_entity_poly.entity_id
_entity_poly.type
_entity_poly.pdbx_seq_one_letter_code
_entity_poly.pdbx_strand_id
1 'polypeptide(L)' 'ELVLNEKKIGISDLKQALGLLFSGKAEKELFLKADKDVPYGFVVKCMGLIREAGINKINIVTKPEEE' A
#
# COMPACT_ATOMS: atom_id res chain seq x y z
N GLU A 1 -8.43 8.49 3.35
CA GLU A 1 -7.69 8.89 2.13
C GLU A 1 -6.49 7.96 1.95
N LEU A 2 -6.01 7.77 0.72
CA LEU A 2 -4.83 6.92 0.47
C LEU A 2 -3.59 7.81 0.39
N VAL A 3 -2.56 7.46 1.17
CA VAL A 3 -1.30 8.19 1.22
C VAL A 3 -0.16 7.24 0.87
N LEU A 4 0.71 7.68 -0.01
CA LEU A 4 1.88 6.93 -0.46
C LEU A 4 3.11 7.85 -0.36
N ASN A 5 4.09 7.46 0.45
CA ASN A 5 5.31 8.23 0.69
C ASN A 5 5.03 9.71 1.01
N GLU A 6 4.11 9.95 1.96
CA GLU A 6 3.61 11.28 2.38
C GLU A 6 2.82 12.07 1.32
N LYS A 7 2.65 11.54 0.11
CA LYS A 7 1.77 12.13 -0.92
C LYS A 7 0.39 11.51 -0.88
N LYS A 8 -0.63 12.38 -0.83
CA LYS A 8 -2.02 11.97 -1.05
C LYS A 8 -2.19 11.57 -2.51
N ILE A 9 -2.66 10.35 -2.75
CA ILE A 9 -2.91 9.86 -4.11
C ILE A 9 -4.28 9.20 -4.19
N GLY A 10 -4.88 9.24 -5.38
CA GLY A 10 -6.08 8.48 -5.66
C GLY A 10 -5.79 6.99 -5.78
N ILE A 11 -6.80 6.15 -5.52
CA ILE A 11 -6.67 4.70 -5.73
C ILE A 11 -6.43 4.34 -7.21
N SER A 12 -6.89 5.18 -8.13
CA SER A 12 -6.62 5.05 -9.58
C SER A 12 -5.16 5.34 -9.92
N ASP A 13 -4.54 6.29 -9.22
CA ASP A 13 -3.12 6.65 -9.40
C ASP A 13 -2.17 5.71 -8.64
N LEU A 14 -2.67 4.93 -7.68
CA LEU A 14 -1.88 3.97 -6.91
C LEU A 14 -1.05 3.07 -7.82
N LYS A 15 -1.66 2.42 -8.81
CA LYS A 15 -0.96 1.49 -9.71
C LYS A 15 0.15 2.19 -10.51
N GLN A 16 -0.13 3.39 -11.01
CA GLN A 16 0.83 4.19 -11.77
C GLN A 16 1.99 4.68 -10.89
N ALA A 17 1.68 5.23 -9.71
CA ALA A 17 2.66 5.71 -8.75
C ALA A 17 3.57 4.58 -8.24
N LEU A 18 2.98 3.42 -7.91
CA LEU A 18 3.72 2.22 -7.55
C LEU A 18 4.63 1.76 -8.70
N GLY A 19 4.11 1.69 -9.92
CA GLY A 19 4.89 1.37 -11.10
C GLY A 19 6.12 2.27 -11.25
N LEU A 20 5.94 3.59 -11.15
CA LEU A 20 7.03 4.58 -11.25
C LEU A 20 8.05 4.45 -10.10
N LEU A 21 7.59 4.27 -8.86
CA LEU A 21 8.46 4.17 -7.68
C LEU A 21 9.29 2.88 -7.66
N PHE A 22 8.71 1.78 -8.16
CA PHE A 22 9.36 0.49 -8.20
C PHE A 22 10.04 0.19 -9.54
N SER A 23 9.94 1.06 -10.54
CA SER A 23 10.55 0.88 -11.88
C SER A 23 12.09 0.84 -11.85
N GLY A 24 12.72 1.31 -10.76
CA GLY A 24 14.17 1.31 -10.56
C GLY A 24 14.65 0.54 -9.34
N LYS A 25 13.76 -0.17 -8.62
CA LYS A 25 14.11 -0.95 -7.42
C LYS A 25 14.08 -2.44 -7.71
N ALA A 26 15.20 -3.12 -7.44
CA ALA A 26 15.31 -4.57 -7.53
C ALA A 26 14.42 -5.27 -6.47
N GLU A 27 14.34 -4.68 -5.28
CA GLU A 27 13.45 -5.15 -4.21
C GLU A 27 12.21 -4.26 -4.09
N LYS A 28 11.05 -4.89 -4.31
CA LYS A 28 9.75 -4.24 -4.25
C LYS A 28 9.07 -4.61 -2.94
N GLU A 29 9.38 -3.83 -1.92
CA GLU A 29 8.83 -3.93 -0.57
C GLU A 29 7.95 -2.72 -0.27
N LEU A 30 6.76 -2.96 0.29
CA LEU A 30 5.84 -1.90 0.70
C LEU A 30 5.34 -2.13 2.10
N PHE A 31 5.26 -1.05 2.88
CA PHE A 31 4.67 -1.05 4.21
C PHE A 31 3.22 -0.58 4.11
N LEU A 32 2.29 -1.47 4.40
CA LEU A 32 0.86 -1.17 4.45
C LEU A 32 0.49 -0.83 5.89
N LYS A 33 0.19 0.45 6.11
CA LYS A 33 -0.43 0.93 7.35
C LYS A 33 -1.91 1.20 7.07
N ALA A 34 -2.78 0.66 7.91
CA ALA A 34 -4.21 0.93 7.87
C ALA A 34 -4.66 1.46 9.23
N ASP A 35 -5.53 2.48 9.22
CA ASP A 35 -6.21 2.94 10.42
C ASP A 35 -7.32 1.96 10.84
N LYS A 36 -7.69 1.95 12.12
CA LYS A 36 -8.72 1.06 12.69
C LYS A 36 -10.07 1.21 11.98
N ASP A 37 -10.39 2.41 11.51
CA ASP A 37 -11.64 2.73 10.81
C ASP A 37 -11.69 2.27 9.34
N VAL A 38 -10.59 1.74 8.79
CA VAL A 38 -10.55 1.31 7.40
C VAL A 38 -11.21 -0.06 7.25
N PRO A 39 -12.24 -0.20 6.39
CA PRO A 39 -12.90 -1.48 6.19
C PRO A 39 -11.93 -2.49 5.56
N TYR A 40 -11.97 -3.73 6.06
CA TYR A 40 -11.11 -4.82 5.60
C TYR A 40 -11.15 -5.02 4.08
N GLY A 41 -12.34 -4.89 3.46
CA GLY A 41 -12.49 -4.99 2.00
C GLY A 41 -11.68 -3.94 1.23
N PHE A 42 -11.50 -2.74 1.79
CA PHE A 42 -10.65 -1.71 1.18
C PHE A 42 -9.17 -2.07 1.27
N VAL A 43 -8.74 -2.64 2.41
CA VAL A 43 -7.37 -3.13 2.59
C VAL A 43 -7.04 -4.23 1.59
N VAL A 44 -7.92 -5.22 1.44
CA VAL A 44 -7.75 -6.33 0.48
C VAL A 44 -7.72 -5.81 -0.96
N LYS A 45 -8.58 -4.84 -1.30
CA LYS A 45 -8.57 -4.20 -2.62
C LYS A 45 -7.23 -3.51 -2.90
N CYS A 46 -6.68 -2.78 -1.93
CA CYS A 46 -5.36 -2.17 -2.03
C CYS A 46 -4.25 -3.23 -2.18
N MET A 47 -4.29 -4.31 -1.40
CA MET A 47 -3.34 -5.42 -1.54
C MET A 47 -3.38 -6.04 -2.94
N GLY A 48 -4.58 -6.18 -3.54
CA GLY A 48 -4.73 -6.65 -4.92
C GLY A 48 -4.05 -5.73 -5.93
N LEU A 49 -4.31 -4.42 -5.84
CA LEU A 49 -3.69 -3.41 -6.71
C LEU A 49 -2.16 -3.36 -6.57
N ILE A 50 -1.66 -3.48 -5.34
CA ILE A 50 -0.22 -3.54 -5.03
C ILE A 50 0.40 -4.78 -5.69
N ARG A 51 -0.26 -5.93 -5.59
CA ARG A 51 0.20 -7.19 -6.18
C ARG A 51 0.17 -7.15 -7.71
N GLU A 52 -0.85 -6.54 -8.31
CA GLU A 52 -0.92 -6.27 -9.75
C GLU A 52 0.18 -5.32 -10.25
N ALA A 53 0.67 -4.42 -9.40
CA ALA A 53 1.81 -3.57 -9.72
C ALA A 53 3.16 -4.32 -9.64
N GLY A 54 3.14 -5.62 -9.31
CA GLY A 54 4.30 -6.49 -9.23
C GLY A 54 5.08 -6.37 -7.92
N ILE A 55 4.41 -5.94 -6.84
CA ILE A 55 4.99 -5.87 -5.49
C ILE A 55 4.60 -7.14 -4.75
N ASN A 56 5.60 -7.96 -4.45
CA ASN A 56 5.38 -9.28 -3.87
C ASN A 56 5.56 -9.30 -2.36
N LYS A 57 6.27 -8.30 -1.80
CA LYS A 57 6.52 -8.18 -0.37
C LYS A 57 5.69 -7.03 0.20
N ILE A 58 4.67 -7.36 0.97
CA ILE A 58 3.81 -6.41 1.69
C ILE A 58 4.01 -6.64 3.18
N ASN A 59 4.59 -5.66 3.86
CA ASN A 59 4.74 -5.66 5.31
C ASN A 59 3.59 -4.86 5.90
N ILE A 60 2.77 -5.49 6.73
CA ILE A 60 1.64 -4.79 7.38
C ILE A 60 2.16 -4.17 8.67
N VAL A 61 2.03 -2.85 8.80
CA VAL A 61 2.36 -2.13 10.04
C VAL A 61 1.08 -1.98 10.83
N THR A 62 0.89 -2.87 11.79
CA THR A 62 -0.12 -2.72 12.84
C THR A 62 0.47 -1.89 13.97
N LYS A 63 -0.30 -0.97 14.53
CA LYS A 63 0.04 -0.45 15.86
C LYS A 63 -0.11 -1.62 16.84
N PRO A 64 0.81 -1.81 17.80
CA PRO A 64 0.56 -2.76 18.89
C PRO A 64 -0.78 -2.38 19.55
N GLU A 65 -1.59 -3.37 19.88
CA GLU A 65 -2.73 -3.15 20.76
C GLU A 65 -2.13 -2.61 22.07
N GLU A 66 -2.30 -1.31 22.33
CA GLU A 66 -2.15 -0.78 23.68
C GLU A 66 -3.19 -1.52 24.53
N GLU A 67 -2.70 -2.41 25.40
CA GLU A 67 -3.46 -3.05 26.49
C GLU A 67 -4.14 -2.01 27.39
#